data_AF-A0A444VM07-F1
#
_entry.id   AF-A0A444VM07-F1
#
_cell.length_a   1.000
_cell.length_b   1.000
_cell.length_c   1.000
_cell.angle_alpha   90.00
_cell.angle_beta   90.00
_cell.angle_gamma   90.00
#
_symmetry.space_group_name_H-M   'P 1'
#
loop_
_entity.id
_entity.type
_entity.pdbx_description
1 polymer ?
#
loop_
_entity_poly.entity_id
_entity_poly.type
_entity_poly.pdbx_seq_one_letter_code
_entity_poly.pdbx_strand_id
1 'polypeptide(L)'
;MDTEEYKYRTQLCTDILGKYSFSTILPSKYLLQGVYRSAHIHFRVTGRRHKELISQIYFKGDPKIENDRWASLEKAKKRILPITPIGINGEVRINFDIYLQES
;
A
#
# COMPACT_ATOMS: atom_id res chain seq x y z
N MET A 1 -9.02 12.82 -9.12
CA MET A 1 -10.23 12.11 -9.54
C MET A 1 -10.87 11.53 -8.30
N ASP A 2 -11.81 12.26 -7.71
CA ASP A 2 -12.75 11.71 -6.74
C ASP A 2 -14.03 11.38 -7.50
N THR A 3 -14.52 10.16 -7.31
CA THR A 3 -15.82 9.72 -7.81
C THR A 3 -16.74 9.59 -6.60
N GLU A 4 -17.98 10.03 -6.71
CA GLU A 4 -19.02 9.92 -5.66
C GLU A 4 -19.24 8.49 -5.16
N GLU A 5 -18.85 7.48 -5.94
CA GLU A 5 -19.00 6.07 -5.59
C GLU A 5 -17.90 5.51 -4.66
N TYR A 6 -16.86 6.27 -4.34
CA TYR A 6 -15.77 5.86 -3.43
C TYR A 6 -15.14 4.47 -3.74
N LYS A 7 -15.14 4.03 -5.00
CA LYS A 7 -14.54 2.75 -5.40
C LYS A 7 -13.08 2.65 -4.97
N TYR A 8 -12.69 1.46 -4.49
CA TYR A 8 -11.34 1.14 -4.01
C TYR A 8 -10.89 1.97 -2.79
N ARG A 9 -11.84 2.42 -1.96
CA ARG A 9 -11.59 3.09 -0.68
C ARG A 9 -12.24 2.31 0.44
N THR A 10 -11.57 2.27 1.58
CA THR A 10 -12.10 1.66 2.79
C THR A 10 -11.52 2.36 4.01
N GLN A 11 -12.24 2.29 5.12
CA GLN A 11 -11.78 2.68 6.44
C GLN A 11 -12.04 1.50 7.38
N LEU A 12 -11.05 1.20 8.21
CA LEU A 12 -11.09 0.06 9.11
C LEU A 12 -10.35 0.40 10.41
N CYS A 13 -10.73 -0.28 11.48
CA CYS A 13 -10.05 -0.23 12.78
C CYS A 13 -9.28 -1.53 12.98
N THR A 14 -8.11 -1.46 13.62
CA THR A 14 -7.41 -2.67 14.05
C THR A 14 -8.18 -3.36 15.17
N ASP A 15 -8.01 -4.68 15.28
CA ASP A 15 -8.51 -5.43 16.43
C ASP A 15 -7.67 -5.16 17.69
N ILE A 16 -8.02 -5.83 18.80
CA ILE A 16 -7.33 -5.70 20.09
C ILE A 16 -5.86 -6.16 20.04
N LEU A 17 -5.46 -6.92 19.02
CA LEU A 17 -4.09 -7.38 18.79
C LEU A 17 -3.35 -6.49 17.78
N GLY A 18 -3.97 -5.39 17.32
CA GLY A 18 -3.40 -4.49 16.31
C GLY A 18 -3.50 -5.02 14.88
N LYS A 19 -4.23 -6.11 14.63
CA LYS A 19 -4.34 -6.73 13.30
C LYS A 19 -5.41 -6.03 12.46
N TYR A 20 -5.19 -6.05 11.15
CA TYR A 20 -6.14 -5.59 10.15
C TYR A 20 -6.06 -6.43 8.88
N SER A 21 -7.13 -6.42 8.10
CA SER A 21 -7.17 -7.09 6.79
C SER A 21 -8.23 -6.47 5.90
N PHE A 22 -7.98 -6.42 4.60
CA PHE A 22 -8.95 -6.05 3.58
C PHE A 22 -8.66 -6.80 2.27
N SER A 23 -9.69 -6.97 1.45
CA SER A 23 -9.56 -7.55 0.11
C SER A 23 -9.71 -6.46 -0.94
N THR A 24 -8.85 -6.47 -1.94
CA THR A 24 -8.90 -5.56 -3.09
C THR A 24 -8.30 -6.25 -4.31
N ILE A 25 -8.42 -5.61 -5.48
CA ILE A 25 -7.67 -5.99 -6.66
C ILE A 25 -6.24 -5.44 -6.58
N LEU A 26 -5.28 -6.14 -7.18
CA LEU A 26 -3.93 -5.59 -7.35
C LEU A 26 -4.04 -4.36 -8.28
N PRO A 27 -3.61 -3.16 -7.84
CA PRO A 27 -3.75 -1.97 -8.65
C PRO A 27 -2.85 -2.04 -9.88
N SER A 28 -3.33 -1.47 -10.99
CA SER A 28 -2.51 -1.27 -12.19
C SER A 28 -1.68 0.01 -12.10
N LYS A 29 -0.74 0.15 -13.02
CA LYS A 29 0.09 1.35 -13.17
C LYS A 29 -0.78 2.52 -13.65
N TYR A 30 -0.47 3.73 -13.21
CA TYR A 30 -1.04 4.94 -13.78
C TYR A 30 0.04 5.88 -14.32
N LEU A 31 -0.35 6.68 -15.31
CA LEU A 31 0.50 7.66 -15.95
C LEU A 31 0.47 8.97 -15.16
N LEU A 32 1.64 9.45 -14.75
CA LEU A 32 1.82 10.77 -14.13
C LEU A 32 2.87 11.53 -14.91
N GLN A 33 2.48 12.63 -15.56
CA GLN A 33 3.38 13.52 -16.31
C GLN A 33 4.28 12.77 -17.32
N GLY A 34 3.72 11.81 -18.04
CA GLY A 34 4.46 10.99 -19.03
C GLY A 34 5.26 9.83 -18.46
N VAL A 35 5.28 9.64 -17.13
CA VAL A 35 5.97 8.53 -16.47
C VAL A 35 4.96 7.60 -15.81
N TYR A 36 5.06 6.30 -16.09
CA TYR A 36 4.27 5.29 -15.38
C TYR A 36 4.81 5.11 -13.96
N ARG A 37 3.95 5.37 -12.98
CA ARG A 37 4.23 5.10 -11.56
C ARG A 37 4.19 3.59 -11.30
N SER A 38 4.98 3.15 -10.32
CA SER A 38 4.84 1.80 -9.78
C SER A 38 3.44 1.64 -9.16
N ALA A 39 2.84 0.45 -9.28
CA ALA A 39 1.57 0.16 -8.64
C ALA A 39 1.68 0.34 -7.12
N HIS A 40 0.69 1.00 -6.51
CA HIS A 40 0.71 1.29 -5.08
C HIS A 40 -0.68 1.35 -4.45
N ILE A 41 -0.70 1.18 -3.13
CA ILE A 41 -1.86 1.43 -2.28
C ILE A 41 -1.49 2.56 -1.31
N HIS A 42 -2.30 3.62 -1.31
CA HIS A 42 -2.22 4.69 -0.32
C HIS A 42 -2.85 4.26 0.99
N PHE A 43 -2.26 4.70 2.10
CA PHE A 43 -2.85 4.50 3.41
C PHE A 43 -2.59 5.69 4.33
N ARG A 44 -3.50 5.87 5.29
CA ARG A 44 -3.41 6.82 6.40
C ARG A 44 -3.73 6.06 7.67
N VAL A 45 -2.83 6.10 8.65
CA VAL A 45 -3.04 5.48 9.97
C VAL A 45 -2.94 6.53 11.05
N THR A 46 -3.92 6.52 11.94
CA THR A 46 -3.94 7.30 13.17
C THR A 46 -4.02 6.36 14.35
N GLY A 47 -3.34 6.72 15.44
CA GLY A 47 -3.36 5.98 16.69
C GLY A 47 -3.44 6.95 17.85
N ARG A 48 -4.15 6.58 18.92
CA ARG A 48 -4.21 7.41 20.13
C ARG A 48 -2.78 7.61 20.66
N ARG A 49 -2.36 8.86 20.90
CA ARG A 49 -0.99 9.22 21.35
C ARG A 49 0.15 8.84 20.39
N HIS A 50 -0.14 8.65 19.11
CA HIS A 50 0.86 8.40 18.08
C HIS A 50 0.82 9.46 16.99
N LYS A 51 1.95 9.69 16.34
CA LYS A 51 2.05 10.56 15.16
C LYS A 51 1.31 9.92 13.99
N GLU A 52 0.55 10.75 13.28
CA GLU A 52 -0.12 10.33 12.05
C GLU A 52 0.90 9.86 11.00
N LEU A 53 0.58 8.76 10.32
CA LEU A 53 1.36 8.25 9.22
C LEU A 53 0.51 8.24 7.94
N ILE A 54 0.93 9.03 6.96
CA ILE A 54 0.43 8.98 5.58
C ILE A 54 1.55 8.41 4.71
N SER A 55 1.28 7.32 4.01
CA SER A 55 2.28 6.69 3.14
C SER A 55 1.65 5.86 2.04
N GLN A 56 2.50 5.10 1.34
CA GLN A 56 2.11 4.19 0.28
C GLN A 56 3.02 2.95 0.26
N ILE A 57 2.44 1.80 -0.09
CA ILE A 57 3.16 0.55 -0.33
C ILE A 57 3.32 0.28 -1.82
N TYR A 58 4.31 -0.53 -2.17
CA TYR A 58 4.61 -0.99 -3.52
C TYR A 58 4.76 -2.51 -3.53
N PHE A 59 4.89 -3.08 -4.73
CA PHE A 59 4.91 -4.52 -4.92
C PHE A 59 6.23 -4.98 -5.53
N LYS A 60 6.88 -5.94 -4.88
CA LYS A 60 8.14 -6.53 -5.33
C LYS A 60 7.98 -7.11 -6.74
N GLY A 61 8.96 -6.82 -7.60
CA GLY A 61 8.95 -7.26 -9.00
C GLY A 61 8.28 -6.28 -9.97
N ASP A 62 7.73 -5.16 -9.50
CA ASP A 62 7.26 -4.11 -10.42
C ASP A 62 8.44 -3.44 -11.14
N PRO A 63 8.51 -3.53 -12.49
CA PRO A 63 9.63 -2.96 -13.26
C PRO A 63 9.67 -1.42 -13.26
N LYS A 64 8.67 -0.75 -12.68
CA LYS A 64 8.66 0.71 -12.55
C LYS A 64 9.27 1.22 -11.25
N ILE A 65 9.62 0.35 -10.30
CA ILE A 65 10.20 0.77 -9.02
C ILE A 65 11.45 1.64 -9.21
N GLU A 66 12.38 1.22 -10.08
CA GLU A 66 13.66 1.91 -10.27
C GLU A 66 13.50 3.36 -10.77
N ASN A 67 12.46 3.60 -11.58
CA ASN A 67 12.20 4.91 -12.21
C ASN A 67 11.11 5.73 -11.49
N ASP A 68 10.51 5.18 -10.43
CA ASP A 68 9.47 5.86 -9.65
C ASP A 68 10.13 6.73 -8.55
N ARG A 69 9.93 8.04 -8.61
CA ARG A 69 10.50 9.02 -7.68
C ARG A 69 10.29 8.71 -6.19
N TRP A 70 9.24 7.97 -5.84
CA TRP A 70 8.95 7.62 -4.45
C TRP A 70 9.32 6.17 -4.12
N ALA A 71 9.15 5.24 -5.06
CA ALA A 71 9.45 3.83 -4.84
C ALA A 71 10.96 3.53 -4.90
N SER A 72 11.74 4.30 -5.66
CA SER A 72 13.19 4.12 -5.80
C SER A 72 14.01 4.60 -4.60
N LEU A 73 13.38 5.32 -3.66
CA LEU A 73 14.06 5.87 -2.50
C LEU A 73 14.46 4.78 -1.51
N GLU A 74 15.63 4.92 -0.88
CA GLU A 74 16.12 3.99 0.15
C GLU A 74 15.07 3.75 1.27
N LYS A 75 14.39 4.82 1.69
CA LYS A 75 13.32 4.80 2.70
C LYS A 75 12.05 4.04 2.26
N ALA A 76 11.94 3.65 1.00
CA ALA A 76 10.82 2.89 0.46
C ALA A 76 11.06 1.38 0.48
N LYS A 77 12.29 0.90 0.68
CA LYS A 77 12.62 -0.55 0.66
C LYS A 77 11.73 -1.38 1.58
N LYS A 78 11.45 -0.88 2.80
CA LYS A 78 10.55 -1.56 3.77
C LYS A 78 9.07 -1.56 3.36
N ARG A 79 8.69 -0.75 2.36
CA ARG A 79 7.32 -0.66 1.83
C ARG A 79 7.19 -1.33 0.46
N ILE A 80 8.23 -1.97 -0.06
CA ILE A 80 8.17 -2.81 -1.28
C ILE A 80 7.89 -4.24 -0.82
N LEU A 81 6.65 -4.66 -0.95
CA LEU A 81 6.16 -5.89 -0.32
C LEU A 81 6.16 -7.07 -1.29
N PRO A 82 6.53 -8.28 -0.84
CA PRO A 82 6.39 -9.48 -1.64
C PRO A 82 4.91 -9.85 -1.83
N ILE A 83 4.57 -10.29 -3.04
CA ILE A 83 3.28 -10.89 -3.35
C ILE A 83 3.42 -12.40 -3.17
N THR A 84 2.58 -12.98 -2.32
CA THR A 84 2.55 -14.43 -2.08
C THR A 84 1.34 -15.03 -2.76
N PRO A 85 1.49 -15.85 -3.81
CA PRO A 85 0.37 -16.58 -4.41
C PRO A 85 -0.29 -17.48 -3.36
N ILE A 86 -1.62 -17.48 -3.33
CA ILE A 86 -2.41 -18.39 -2.50
C ILE A 86 -3.36 -19.19 -3.39
N GLY A 87 -3.26 -20.52 -3.29
CA GLY A 87 -4.05 -21.43 -4.12
C GLY A 87 -3.68 -21.38 -5.60
N ILE A 88 -4.60 -21.89 -6.43
CA ILE A 88 -4.39 -22.09 -7.88
C ILE A 88 -5.16 -21.09 -8.75
N ASN A 89 -6.04 -20.28 -8.16
CA ASN A 89 -6.98 -19.41 -8.89
C ASN A 89 -6.48 -17.96 -9.05
N GLY A 90 -5.18 -17.72 -8.92
CA GLY A 90 -4.58 -16.38 -9.04
C GLY A 90 -4.85 -15.46 -7.85
N GLU A 91 -5.37 -15.99 -6.74
CA GLU A 91 -5.49 -15.24 -5.49
C GLU A 91 -4.09 -15.00 -4.91
N VAL A 92 -3.88 -13.82 -4.33
CA VAL A 92 -2.59 -13.43 -3.75
C VAL A 92 -2.78 -12.84 -2.37
N ARG A 93 -1.78 -13.02 -1.52
CA ARG A 93 -1.69 -12.46 -0.18
C ARG A 93 -0.47 -11.56 -0.07
N ILE A 94 -0.66 -10.46 0.63
CA ILE A 94 0.39 -9.49 0.96
C ILE A 94 0.28 -9.22 2.44
N ASN A 95 1.39 -9.41 3.17
CA ASN A 95 1.49 -9.06 4.57
C ASN A 95 2.16 -7.68 4.67
N PHE A 96 1.55 -6.79 5.44
CA PHE A 96 2.04 -5.42 5.62
C PHE A 96 1.92 -4.98 7.07
N ASP A 97 3.05 -4.82 7.76
CA ASP A 97 3.08 -4.33 9.13
C ASP A 97 3.34 -2.82 9.16
N ILE A 98 2.62 -2.12 10.03
CA ILE A 98 2.70 -0.67 10.19
C ILE A 98 3.16 -0.36 11.61
N TYR A 99 4.22 0.45 11.72
CA TYR A 99 4.76 0.91 12.99
C TYR A 99 4.53 2.41 13.11
N LEU A 100 3.89 2.84 14.20
CA LEU A 100 3.68 4.24 14.50
C LEU A 100 4.66 4.71 15.57
N GLN A 101 5.07 5.97 15.46
CA GLN A 101 5.89 6.62 16.48
C GLN A 101 4.97 7.23 17.55
N GLU A 102 5.28 7.05 18.82
CA GLU A 102 4.62 7.77 19.92
C GLU A 102 4.81 9.29 19.79
N SER A 103 3.78 10.04 20.17
CA SER A 103 3.76 11.52 20.11
C SER A 103 4.56 12.16 21.23
#